data_AF-A0A2D7BRJ8-F1
#
_entry.id   AF-A0A2D7BRJ8-F1
#
_cell.length_a   1.000
_cell.length_b   1.000
_cell.length_c   1.000
_cell.angle_alpha   90.00
_cell.angle_beta   90.00
_cell.angle_gamma   90.00
#
_symmetry.space_group_name_H-M   'P 1'
#
loop_
_entity.id
_entity.type
_entity.pdbx_description
1 polymer ?
#
loop_
_entity_poly.entity_id
_entity_poly.type
_entity_poly.pdbx_seq_one_letter_code
_entity_poly.pdbx_strand_id
1 'polypeptide(L)'
;MIKVFFILNLIFLAYSLKADSSFDKANETIQLRKTAMQGLWERIIRLSPYVELNEKIDYGKDLAQQDAKEIERLLKMTKSMWPSSSNLSARGYTNATPAVWALPDYFEKLYSSAESASKSLKIAINKDNIKSTELAMCNLGKACGSCHANFRRLLTSQLANEVSGWSGQYIKGCK
;
A
#
# COMPACT_ATOMS: atom_id res chain seq x y z
N MET A 1 -32.14 21.07 -55.61
CA MET A 1 -30.76 21.49 -55.28
C MET A 1 -30.55 21.46 -53.77
N ILE A 2 -29.93 20.38 -53.28
CA ILE A 2 -28.84 20.41 -52.28
C ILE A 2 -29.07 21.32 -51.06
N LYS A 3 -30.13 21.14 -50.26
CA LYS A 3 -30.18 21.82 -48.93
C LYS A 3 -30.77 21.03 -47.77
N VAL A 4 -31.40 19.87 -47.99
CA VAL A 4 -32.06 19.13 -46.89
C VAL A 4 -31.28 17.90 -46.41
N PHE A 5 -30.27 17.45 -47.16
CA PHE A 5 -29.49 16.26 -46.81
C PHE A 5 -28.29 16.51 -45.88
N PHE A 6 -28.02 17.78 -45.51
CA PHE A 6 -26.83 18.13 -44.72
C PHE A 6 -27.08 18.35 -43.22
N ILE A 7 -28.32 18.15 -42.73
CA ILE A 7 -28.64 18.35 -41.30
C ILE A 7 -28.80 17.01 -40.56
N LEU A 8 -28.94 15.88 -41.27
CA LEU A 8 -29.14 14.57 -40.62
C LEU A 8 -27.84 13.81 -40.26
N ASN A 9 -26.66 14.33 -40.59
CA ASN A 9 -25.38 13.64 -40.34
C ASN A 9 -24.57 14.21 -39.16
N LEU A 10 -25.12 15.14 -38.38
CA LEU A 10 -24.40 15.77 -37.25
C LEU A 10 -24.91 15.37 -35.86
N ILE A 11 -25.90 14.47 -35.76
CA ILE A 11 -26.46 14.04 -34.46
C ILE A 11 -26.05 12.60 -34.09
N PHE A 12 -25.39 11.85 -34.97
CA PHE A 12 -24.96 10.47 -34.69
C PHE A 12 -23.53 10.33 -34.12
N LEU A 13 -22.82 11.43 -33.87
CA LEU A 13 -21.45 11.41 -33.33
C LEU A 13 -21.35 11.79 -31.84
N ALA A 14 -22.45 11.76 -31.09
CA ALA A 14 -22.45 12.06 -29.65
C ALA A 14 -22.68 10.83 -28.75
N TYR A 15 -22.89 9.63 -29.32
CA TYR A 15 -23.32 8.46 -28.55
C TYR A 15 -22.20 7.47 -28.14
N SER A 16 -20.94 7.75 -28.48
CA SER A 16 -19.87 6.76 -28.29
C SER A 16 -18.72 7.23 -27.39
N LEU A 17 -19.04 7.81 -26.22
CA LEU A 17 -18.07 7.96 -25.12
C LEU A 17 -18.75 7.79 -23.75
N LYS A 18 -19.57 6.74 -23.57
CA LYS A 18 -19.69 6.16 -22.23
C LYS A 18 -18.48 5.26 -22.02
N ALA A 19 -17.32 5.88 -21.74
CA ALA A 19 -16.22 5.17 -21.11
C ALA A 19 -16.78 4.45 -19.88
N ASP A 20 -16.37 3.20 -19.69
CA ASP A 20 -16.91 2.30 -18.70
C ASP A 20 -16.61 2.82 -17.29
N SER A 21 -17.54 3.60 -16.73
CA SER A 21 -17.43 4.24 -15.42
C SER A 21 -17.08 3.27 -14.28
N SER A 22 -17.29 1.95 -14.47
CA SER A 22 -16.91 0.93 -13.52
C SER A 22 -15.42 0.62 -13.55
N PHE A 23 -14.81 0.57 -14.74
CA PHE A 23 -13.38 0.39 -14.91
C PHE A 23 -12.60 1.60 -14.41
N ASP A 24 -13.04 2.82 -14.73
CA ASP A 24 -12.34 4.04 -14.31
C ASP A 24 -12.27 4.14 -12.78
N LYS A 25 -13.40 3.88 -12.09
CA LYS A 25 -13.45 3.82 -10.62
C LYS A 25 -12.59 2.71 -10.03
N ALA A 26 -12.58 1.53 -10.66
CA ALA A 26 -11.75 0.41 -10.24
C ALA A 26 -10.26 0.75 -10.39
N ASN A 27 -9.87 1.34 -11.51
CA ASN A 27 -8.50 1.78 -11.77
C ASN A 27 -8.09 2.89 -10.81
N GLU A 28 -8.94 3.89 -10.57
CA GLU A 28 -8.72 4.95 -9.58
C GLU A 28 -8.47 4.35 -8.18
N THR A 29 -9.33 3.43 -7.74
CA THR A 29 -9.15 2.71 -6.45
C THR A 29 -7.81 1.99 -6.39
N ILE A 30 -7.40 1.35 -7.49
CA ILE A 30 -6.10 0.66 -7.60
C ILE A 30 -4.94 1.66 -7.51
N GLN A 31 -5.02 2.80 -8.19
CA GLN A 31 -3.96 3.81 -8.13
C GLN A 31 -3.87 4.42 -6.73
N LEU A 32 -5.00 4.75 -6.12
CA LEU A 32 -5.04 5.29 -4.75
C LEU A 32 -4.38 4.36 -3.74
N ARG A 33 -4.70 3.06 -3.75
CA ARG A 33 -4.04 2.12 -2.84
C ARG A 33 -2.56 1.93 -3.15
N LYS A 34 -2.13 1.97 -4.43
CA LYS A 34 -0.71 1.91 -4.80
C LYS A 34 0.05 3.13 -4.26
N THR A 35 -0.47 4.33 -4.48
CA THR A 35 0.12 5.57 -3.98
C THR A 35 0.20 5.57 -2.46
N ALA A 36 -0.85 5.14 -1.78
CA ALA A 36 -0.84 5.03 -0.32
C ALA A 36 0.18 3.99 0.19
N MET A 37 0.34 2.85 -0.50
CA MET A 37 1.37 1.85 -0.14
C MET A 37 2.79 2.33 -0.42
N GLN A 38 3.01 3.14 -1.46
CA GLN A 38 4.28 3.82 -1.72
C GLN A 38 4.58 4.85 -0.62
N GLY A 39 3.59 5.69 -0.28
CA GLY A 39 3.71 6.62 0.83
C GLY A 39 4.04 5.91 2.15
N LEU A 40 3.42 4.76 2.43
CA LEU A 40 3.73 3.93 3.59
C LEU A 40 5.20 3.48 3.59
N TRP A 41 5.70 3.00 2.44
CA TRP A 41 7.09 2.57 2.29
C TRP A 41 8.09 3.70 2.55
N GLU A 42 7.83 4.90 2.03
CA GLU A 42 8.67 6.08 2.28
C GLU A 42 8.77 6.40 3.77
N ARG A 43 7.67 6.31 4.52
CA ARG A 43 7.66 6.51 5.98
C ARG A 43 8.46 5.43 6.70
N ILE A 44 8.33 4.17 6.28
CA ILE A 44 9.10 3.07 6.89
C ILE A 44 10.60 3.27 6.69
N ILE A 45 11.06 3.59 5.47
CA ILE A 45 12.49 3.83 5.22
C ILE A 45 13.02 4.97 6.07
N ARG A 46 12.24 6.05 6.25
CA ARG A 46 12.65 7.16 7.12
C ARG A 46 12.73 6.75 8.58
N LEU A 47 12.00 5.73 9.03
CA LEU A 47 12.20 5.21 10.37
C LEU A 47 13.46 4.33 10.50
N SER A 48 14.07 3.86 9.41
CA SER A 48 15.26 3.00 9.48
C SER A 48 16.45 3.67 10.19
N PRO A 49 16.87 4.91 9.88
CA PRO A 49 17.96 5.56 10.60
C PRO A 49 17.66 5.81 12.08
N TYR A 50 16.40 6.10 12.44
CA TYR A 50 15.98 6.26 13.84
C TYR A 50 16.30 5.01 14.67
N VAL A 51 16.20 3.83 14.04
CA VAL A 51 16.44 2.53 14.66
C VAL A 51 17.89 2.08 14.52
N GLU A 52 18.51 2.27 13.36
CA GLU A 52 19.86 1.76 13.08
C GLU A 52 20.96 2.56 13.79
N LEU A 53 20.72 3.85 14.02
CA LEU A 53 21.74 4.76 14.53
C LEU A 53 21.62 5.03 16.04
N ASN A 54 20.61 4.46 16.72
CA ASN A 54 20.43 4.44 18.17
C ASN A 54 20.91 5.74 18.85
N GLU A 55 20.18 6.84 18.64
CA GLU A 55 20.40 8.15 19.27
C GLU A 55 21.68 8.89 18.86
N LYS A 56 22.53 8.31 18.00
CA LYS A 56 23.76 8.98 17.51
C LYS A 56 23.49 10.12 16.53
N ILE A 57 22.28 10.18 15.98
CA ILE A 57 21.80 11.26 15.14
C ILE A 57 20.51 11.77 15.80
N ASP A 58 20.40 13.09 15.95
CA ASP A 58 19.15 13.75 16.29
C ASP A 58 18.18 13.60 15.12
N TYR A 59 17.59 12.41 15.01
CA TYR A 59 16.68 12.07 13.91
C TYR A 59 15.31 12.76 14.06
N GLY A 60 15.17 13.69 15.00
CA GLY A 60 13.92 14.42 15.23
C GLY A 60 12.81 13.46 15.64
N LYS A 61 12.70 13.21 16.96
CA LYS A 61 11.61 12.42 17.55
C LYS A 61 10.23 12.79 16.98
N ASP A 62 10.02 14.08 16.71
CA ASP A 62 8.79 14.60 16.10
C ASP A 62 8.53 14.03 14.70
N LEU A 63 9.57 13.89 13.87
CA LEU A 63 9.46 13.28 12.54
C LEU A 63 9.15 11.79 12.65
N ALA A 64 9.80 11.08 13.58
CA ALA A 64 9.51 9.66 13.81
C ALA A 64 8.07 9.44 14.30
N GLN A 65 7.59 10.30 15.19
CA GLN A 65 6.20 10.27 15.67
C GLN A 65 5.20 10.57 14.53
N GLN A 66 5.51 11.56 13.69
CA GLN A 66 4.69 11.90 12.53
C GLN A 66 4.61 10.73 11.54
N ASP A 67 5.74 10.10 11.24
CA ASP A 67 5.80 8.99 10.30
C ASP A 67 5.10 7.74 10.83
N ALA A 68 5.25 7.44 12.13
CA ALA A 68 4.51 6.34 12.75
C ALA A 68 2.99 6.56 12.74
N LYS A 69 2.54 7.81 12.96
CA LYS A 69 1.13 8.18 12.82
C LYS A 69 0.63 8.02 11.39
N GLU A 70 1.43 8.42 10.41
CA GLU A 70 1.06 8.35 9.00
C GLU A 70 0.99 6.91 8.49
N ILE A 71 1.91 6.03 8.91
CA ILE A 71 1.86 4.59 8.60
C ILE A 71 0.53 3.99 9.08
N GLU A 72 0.15 4.22 10.34
CA GLU A 72 -1.13 3.72 10.88
C GLU A 72 -2.33 4.29 10.10
N ARG A 73 -2.30 5.58 9.74
CA ARG A 73 -3.36 6.24 8.98
C ARG A 73 -3.53 5.64 7.59
N LEU A 74 -2.43 5.44 6.86
CA LEU A 74 -2.44 4.90 5.50
C LEU A 74 -2.94 3.45 5.47
N LEU A 75 -2.58 2.63 6.46
CA LEU A 75 -3.13 1.28 6.59
C LEU A 75 -4.65 1.33 6.84
N LYS A 76 -5.13 2.12 7.81
CA LYS A 76 -6.58 2.24 8.04
C LYS A 76 -7.34 2.72 6.81
N MET A 77 -6.78 3.70 6.10
CA MET A 77 -7.40 4.28 4.90
C MET A 77 -7.48 3.27 3.75
N THR A 78 -6.45 2.45 3.55
CA THR A 78 -6.39 1.53 2.41
C THR A 78 -7.11 0.20 2.67
N LYS A 79 -7.51 -0.09 3.91
CA LYS A 79 -8.27 -1.29 4.27
C LYS A 79 -9.56 -1.46 3.47
N SER A 80 -10.28 -0.38 3.18
CA SER A 80 -11.53 -0.42 2.41
C SER A 80 -11.32 -0.40 0.89
N MET A 81 -10.08 -0.32 0.39
CA MET A 81 -9.75 -0.15 -1.03
C MET A 81 -9.56 -1.49 -1.77
N TRP A 82 -10.19 -2.56 -1.27
CA TRP A 82 -10.14 -3.91 -1.86
C TRP A 82 -11.50 -4.42 -2.36
N PRO A 83 -12.39 -3.60 -2.97
CA PRO A 83 -13.66 -4.10 -3.46
C PRO A 83 -13.44 -5.10 -4.61
N SER A 84 -14.38 -6.03 -4.82
CA SER A 84 -14.31 -7.01 -5.91
C SER A 84 -14.22 -6.36 -7.30
N SER A 85 -14.77 -5.16 -7.48
CA SER A 85 -14.64 -4.36 -8.71
C SER A 85 -13.19 -4.00 -9.04
N SER A 86 -12.30 -3.95 -8.04
CA SER A 86 -10.87 -3.68 -8.22
C SER A 86 -10.04 -4.93 -8.54
N ASN A 87 -10.68 -6.09 -8.74
CA ASN A 87 -10.01 -7.31 -9.20
C ASN A 87 -9.68 -7.24 -10.70
N LEU A 88 -8.66 -6.46 -11.03
CA LEU A 88 -8.13 -6.31 -12.39
C LEU A 88 -6.77 -7.01 -12.55
N SER A 89 -6.52 -8.03 -11.72
CA SER A 89 -5.26 -8.77 -11.66
C SER A 89 -4.94 -9.50 -12.98
N ALA A 90 -5.93 -10.15 -13.59
CA ALA A 90 -5.78 -10.84 -14.88
C ALA A 90 -5.45 -9.89 -16.05
N ARG A 91 -5.77 -8.60 -15.91
CA ARG A 91 -5.55 -7.56 -16.93
C ARG A 91 -4.25 -6.77 -16.71
N GLY A 92 -3.44 -7.11 -15.71
CA GLY A 92 -2.15 -6.47 -15.47
C GLY A 92 -2.19 -5.08 -14.80
N TYR A 93 -3.36 -4.56 -14.43
CA TYR A 93 -3.48 -3.22 -13.82
C TYR A 93 -3.02 -3.18 -12.35
N THR A 94 -2.87 -4.32 -11.69
CA THR A 94 -2.47 -4.41 -10.28
C THR A 94 -1.55 -5.60 -10.03
N ASN A 95 -0.64 -5.43 -9.06
CA ASN A 95 0.21 -6.52 -8.57
C ASN A 95 -0.52 -7.38 -7.52
N ALA A 96 -1.71 -6.99 -7.08
CA ALA A 96 -2.56 -7.86 -6.28
C ALA A 96 -2.92 -9.12 -7.09
N THR A 97 -2.69 -10.29 -6.51
CA THR A 97 -3.08 -11.56 -7.10
C THR A 97 -4.59 -11.78 -6.94
N PRO A 98 -5.22 -12.65 -7.77
CA PRO A 98 -6.62 -13.04 -7.57
C PRO A 98 -6.93 -13.56 -6.16
N ALA A 99 -5.93 -14.08 -5.44
CA ALA A 99 -6.09 -14.65 -4.10
C ALA A 99 -6.59 -13.65 -3.05
N VAL A 100 -6.37 -12.34 -3.24
CA VAL A 100 -6.94 -11.30 -2.35
C VAL A 100 -8.46 -11.43 -2.25
N TRP A 101 -9.12 -11.68 -3.38
CA TRP A 101 -10.58 -11.78 -3.45
C TRP A 101 -11.08 -13.21 -3.29
N ALA A 102 -10.25 -14.22 -3.58
CA ALA A 102 -10.61 -15.63 -3.38
C ALA A 102 -10.50 -16.07 -1.92
N LEU A 103 -9.64 -15.42 -1.12
CA LEU A 103 -9.38 -15.73 0.29
C LEU A 103 -9.51 -14.47 1.17
N PRO A 104 -10.68 -13.81 1.18
CA PRO A 104 -10.86 -12.50 1.82
C PRO A 104 -10.56 -12.52 3.33
N ASP A 105 -10.95 -13.58 4.04
CA ASP A 105 -10.70 -13.70 5.49
C ASP A 105 -9.20 -13.84 5.81
N TYR A 106 -8.45 -14.56 4.96
CA TYR A 106 -7.01 -14.70 5.15
C TYR A 106 -6.28 -13.42 4.80
N PHE A 107 -6.71 -12.74 3.73
CA PHE A 107 -6.22 -11.40 3.39
C PHE A 107 -6.46 -10.42 4.53
N GLU A 108 -7.69 -10.34 5.04
CA GLU A 108 -8.08 -9.48 6.15
C GLU A 108 -7.28 -9.78 7.43
N LYS A 109 -7.05 -11.06 7.74
CA LYS A 109 -6.20 -11.47 8.87
C LYS A 109 -4.78 -10.92 8.73
N LEU A 110 -4.13 -11.10 7.58
CA LEU A 110 -2.76 -10.61 7.36
C LEU A 110 -2.70 -9.07 7.31
N TYR A 111 -3.71 -8.43 6.72
CA TYR A 111 -3.83 -6.98 6.69
C TYR A 111 -3.98 -6.39 8.10
N SER A 112 -4.90 -6.94 8.90
CA SER A 112 -5.11 -6.55 10.30
C SER A 112 -3.87 -6.77 11.19
N SER A 113 -3.03 -7.75 10.85
CA SER A 113 -1.72 -7.93 11.50
C SER A 113 -0.80 -6.73 11.24
N ALA A 114 -0.77 -6.19 10.02
CA ALA A 114 0.02 -5.00 9.70
C ALA A 114 -0.54 -3.75 10.39
N GLU A 115 -1.87 -3.58 10.43
CA GLU A 115 -2.51 -2.51 11.20
C GLU A 115 -2.13 -2.55 12.69
N SER A 116 -2.20 -3.74 13.30
CA SER A 116 -1.85 -3.93 14.70
C SER A 116 -0.38 -3.65 14.96
N ALA A 117 0.52 -4.12 14.09
CA ALA A 117 1.95 -3.84 14.20
C ALA A 117 2.26 -2.34 14.07
N SER A 118 1.60 -1.63 13.15
CA SER A 118 1.76 -0.18 13.01
C SER A 118 1.32 0.60 14.26
N LYS A 119 0.25 0.15 14.92
CA LYS A 119 -0.21 0.74 16.18
C LYS A 119 0.83 0.53 17.30
N SER A 120 1.41 -0.67 17.40
CA SER A 120 2.48 -0.95 18.35
C SER A 120 3.73 -0.11 18.08
N LEU A 121 4.10 0.07 16.82
CA LEU A 121 5.20 0.94 16.40
C LEU A 121 5.01 2.37 16.87
N LYS A 122 3.84 2.95 16.60
CA LYS A 122 3.49 4.30 17.06
C LYS A 122 3.57 4.42 18.59
N ILE A 123 3.08 3.43 19.32
CA ILE A 123 3.14 3.42 20.79
C ILE A 123 4.60 3.37 21.27
N ALA A 124 5.44 2.55 20.66
CA ALA A 124 6.86 2.42 21.03
C ALA A 124 7.64 3.71 20.81
N ILE A 125 7.45 4.36 19.64
CA ILE A 125 8.08 5.64 19.30
C ILE A 125 7.59 6.76 20.24
N ASN A 126 6.29 6.81 20.55
CA ASN A 126 5.75 7.81 21.49
C ASN A 126 6.32 7.65 22.91
N LYS A 127 6.64 6.43 23.31
CA LYS A 127 7.27 6.11 24.60
C LYS A 127 8.79 6.29 24.59
N ASP A 128 9.39 6.65 23.45
CA ASP A 128 10.83 6.84 23.29
C ASP A 128 11.65 5.61 23.71
N ASN A 129 11.12 4.42 23.42
CA ASN A 129 11.76 3.17 23.82
C ASN A 129 12.35 2.47 22.59
N ILE A 130 13.63 2.71 22.33
CA ILE A 130 14.36 2.20 21.16
C ILE A 130 14.24 0.68 21.00
N LYS A 131 14.43 -0.12 22.06
CA LYS A 131 14.29 -1.59 22.00
C LYS A 131 12.87 -2.01 21.59
N SER A 132 11.86 -1.31 22.12
CA SER A 132 10.47 -1.57 21.74
C SER A 132 10.19 -1.14 20.30
N THR A 133 10.82 -0.06 19.84
CA THR A 133 10.70 0.43 18.46
C THR A 133 11.35 -0.53 17.48
N GLU A 134 12.57 -1.03 17.77
CA GLU A 134 13.26 -2.08 17.01
C GLU A 134 12.34 -3.31 16.82
N LEU A 135 11.78 -3.82 17.94
CA LEU A 135 10.87 -4.95 17.91
C LEU A 135 9.58 -4.66 17.13
N ALA A 136 9.00 -3.47 17.30
CA ALA A 136 7.77 -3.10 16.61
C ALA A 136 7.99 -2.93 15.10
N MET A 137 9.12 -2.36 14.68
CA MET A 137 9.52 -2.28 13.28
C MET A 137 9.75 -3.68 12.68
N CYS A 138 10.38 -4.59 13.42
CA CYS A 138 10.54 -6.00 12.99
C CYS A 138 9.19 -6.69 12.78
N ASN A 139 8.25 -6.52 13.72
CA ASN A 139 6.91 -7.08 13.62
C ASN A 139 6.11 -6.48 12.46
N LEU A 140 6.26 -5.17 12.21
CA LEU A 140 5.64 -4.51 11.05
C LEU A 140 6.21 -5.07 9.74
N GLY A 141 7.53 -5.19 9.62
CA GLY A 141 8.20 -5.81 8.48
C GLY A 141 7.66 -7.21 8.19
N LYS A 142 7.64 -8.09 9.20
CA LYS A 142 7.08 -9.46 9.09
C LYS A 142 5.63 -9.48 8.63
N ALA A 143 4.79 -8.56 9.12
CA ALA A 143 3.40 -8.45 8.70
C ALA A 143 3.28 -8.03 7.23
N CYS A 144 4.04 -7.02 6.80
CA CYS A 144 4.11 -6.59 5.41
C CYS A 144 4.58 -7.75 4.50
N GLY A 145 5.68 -8.42 4.87
CA GLY A 145 6.24 -9.52 4.11
C GLY A 145 5.30 -10.72 3.99
N SER A 146 4.64 -11.09 5.08
CA SER A 146 3.67 -12.19 5.07
C SER A 146 2.48 -11.91 4.16
N CYS A 147 1.93 -10.69 4.20
CA CYS A 147 0.83 -10.30 3.31
C CYS A 147 1.29 -10.32 1.84
N HIS A 148 2.43 -9.71 1.53
CA HIS A 148 2.93 -9.65 0.16
C HIS A 148 3.27 -11.04 -0.40
N ALA A 149 3.90 -11.92 0.37
CA ALA A 149 4.24 -13.27 -0.05
C ALA A 149 3.02 -14.08 -0.48
N ASN A 150 1.86 -13.83 0.14
CA ASN A 150 0.62 -14.54 -0.18
C ASN A 150 -0.19 -13.85 -1.30
N PHE A 151 -0.11 -12.52 -1.40
CA PHE A 151 -1.11 -11.75 -2.16
C PHE A 151 -0.57 -10.80 -3.22
N ARG A 152 0.76 -10.57 -3.29
CA ARG A 152 1.37 -9.64 -4.23
C ARG A 152 2.31 -10.37 -5.19
N ARG A 153 2.15 -10.12 -6.49
CA ARG A 153 3.11 -10.56 -7.50
C ARG A 153 4.44 -9.85 -7.26
N LEU A 154 5.50 -10.64 -7.12
CA LEU A 154 6.88 -10.18 -7.17
C LEU A 154 7.24 -9.87 -8.63
N LEU A 155 7.46 -8.59 -8.95
CA LEU A 155 8.07 -8.23 -10.22
C LEU A 155 9.58 -8.35 -10.09
N THR A 156 10.28 -8.84 -11.12
CA THR A 156 11.75 -9.01 -11.09
C THR A 156 12.48 -7.70 -10.80
N SER A 157 11.95 -6.56 -11.28
CA SER A 157 12.44 -5.22 -10.97
C SER A 157 12.25 -4.79 -9.51
N GLN A 158 11.40 -5.48 -8.76
CA GLN A 158 11.07 -5.16 -7.37
C GLN A 158 11.79 -6.09 -6.38
N LEU A 159 12.39 -7.19 -6.84
CA LEU A 159 13.02 -8.21 -5.99
C LEU A 159 14.03 -7.63 -4.98
N ALA A 160 14.92 -6.72 -5.40
CA ALA A 160 15.94 -6.18 -4.49
C ALA A 160 15.36 -5.38 -3.31
N ASN A 161 14.28 -4.63 -3.56
CA ASN A 161 13.59 -3.82 -2.55
C ASN A 161 12.62 -4.66 -1.71
N GLU A 162 12.03 -5.70 -2.30
CA GLU A 162 11.09 -6.60 -1.63
C GLU A 162 11.79 -7.60 -0.71
N VAL A 163 12.98 -8.11 -1.08
CA VAL A 163 13.73 -9.07 -0.25
C VAL A 163 14.33 -8.40 1.00
N SER A 164 14.81 -7.17 0.89
CA SER A 164 15.43 -6.42 1.99
C SER A 164 14.39 -5.77 2.92
N GLY A 165 13.32 -5.19 2.36
CA GLY A 165 12.33 -4.43 3.14
C GLY A 165 11.28 -5.27 3.89
N TRP A 166 11.06 -6.54 3.50
CA TRP A 166 9.92 -7.34 3.99
C TRP A 166 10.26 -8.34 5.08
N SER A 167 11.51 -8.76 5.19
CA SER A 167 11.92 -9.76 6.16
C SER A 167 12.14 -9.15 7.56
N GLY A 168 12.18 -7.82 7.66
CA GLY A 168 12.66 -7.11 8.85
C GLY A 168 14.15 -7.31 9.11
N GLN A 169 14.88 -8.00 8.21
CA GLN A 169 16.30 -8.35 8.39
C GLN A 169 17.24 -7.13 8.34
N TYR A 170 16.76 -5.96 7.90
CA TYR A 170 17.51 -4.71 8.06
C TYR A 170 17.59 -4.25 9.53
N ILE A 171 16.76 -4.80 10.43
CA ILE A 171 16.77 -4.49 11.86
C ILE A 171 17.61 -5.53 12.59
N LYS A 172 18.63 -5.05 13.32
CA LYS A 172 19.51 -5.89 14.13
C LYS A 172 18.69 -6.69 15.15
N GLY A 173 18.72 -8.02 15.06
CA GLY A 173 18.02 -8.91 15.99
C GLY A 173 16.61 -9.34 15.56
N CYS A 174 16.12 -8.90 14.40
CA CYS A 174 14.91 -9.45 13.79
C CYS A 174 15.22 -10.84 13.19
N LYS A 175 14.91 -11.91 13.94
CA LYS A 175 15.00 -13.31 13.49
C LYS A 175 13.63 -13.84 13.07
#